data_AF-A0A4Y2HCR1-F1
#
_entry.id   AF-A0A4Y2HCR1-F1
#
_cell.length_a   1.000
_cell.length_b   1.000
_cell.length_c   1.000
_cell.angle_alpha   90.00
_cell.angle_beta   90.00
_cell.angle_gamma   90.00
#
_symmetry.space_group_name_H-M   'P 1'
#
loop_
_entity.id
_entity.type
_entity.pdbx_description
1 polymer ?
#
loop_
_entity_poly.entity_id
_entity_poly.type
_entity_poly.pdbx_seq_one_letter_code
_entity_poly.pdbx_strand_id
1 'polypeptide(L)'
;MRRSHAGTAFRSPLWRCESIGQAKLPQNTVRKADGTLTATTEEALQELLNYHFPIDSHTGSQSHAQIRNTYRIPPCTSDDPMFRVQEMEAAVKNIRSKNAAGPDGLFGDIIKEAYAANKILLTDIFNK
;
A
#
# COMPACT_ATOMS: atom_id res chain seq x y z
N MET A 1 -14.39 45.51 -28.24
CA MET A 1 -14.52 44.19 -28.91
C MET A 1 -13.93 43.12 -27.99
N ARG A 2 -14.77 42.40 -27.25
CA ARG A 2 -14.36 41.30 -26.35
C ARG A 2 -14.54 39.98 -27.11
N ARG A 3 -13.46 39.20 -27.27
CA ARG A 3 -13.53 37.84 -27.82
C ARG A 3 -13.84 36.88 -26.67
N SER A 4 -15.02 36.26 -26.71
CA SER A 4 -15.37 35.13 -25.85
C SER A 4 -14.63 33.88 -26.31
N HIS A 5 -13.94 33.22 -25.39
CA HIS A 5 -13.48 31.85 -25.54
C HIS A 5 -14.66 30.89 -25.38
N ALA A 6 -15.02 30.19 -26.45
CA ALA A 6 -15.89 29.03 -26.37
C ALA A 6 -15.06 27.83 -25.89
N GLY A 7 -15.29 27.39 -24.65
CA GLY A 7 -14.76 26.14 -24.13
C GLY A 7 -15.39 24.96 -24.86
N THR A 8 -14.60 24.23 -25.64
CA THR A 8 -15.00 22.96 -26.24
C THR A 8 -15.04 21.93 -25.11
N ALA A 9 -16.26 21.57 -24.69
CA ALA A 9 -16.49 20.50 -23.73
C ALA A 9 -15.97 19.17 -24.29
N PHE A 10 -14.94 18.61 -23.65
CA PHE A 10 -14.50 17.24 -23.87
C PHE A 10 -15.60 16.30 -23.35
N ARG A 11 -16.55 15.94 -24.22
CA ARG A 11 -17.57 14.93 -23.95
C ARG A 11 -16.93 13.56 -24.20
N SER A 12 -16.37 12.96 -23.16
CA SER A 12 -16.06 11.53 -23.13
C SER A 12 -17.37 10.72 -23.16
N PRO A 13 -17.57 9.82 -24.14
CA PRO A 13 -18.71 8.92 -24.16
C PRO A 13 -18.30 7.59 -23.49
N LEU A 14 -17.97 7.64 -22.21
CA LEU A 14 -17.75 6.43 -21.41
C LEU A 14 -18.75 6.51 -20.26
N TRP A 15 -19.46 5.41 -20.01
CA TRP A 15 -20.67 5.30 -19.18
C TRP A 15 -22.00 5.61 -19.90
N ARG A 16 -22.24 4.96 -21.04
CA ARG A 16 -23.61 4.58 -21.41
C ARG A 16 -23.87 3.18 -20.85
N CYS A 17 -24.69 3.09 -19.81
CA CYS A 17 -25.20 1.82 -19.30
C CYS A 17 -26.41 1.43 -20.17
N GLU A 18 -26.17 0.67 -21.23
CA GLU A 18 -27.25 0.02 -21.97
C GLU A 18 -27.71 -1.20 -21.17
N SER A 19 -28.98 -1.18 -20.77
CA SER A 19 -29.64 -2.23 -20.00
C SER A 19 -29.87 -3.44 -20.90
N ILE A 20 -28.89 -4.33 -20.97
CA ILE A 20 -29.05 -5.68 -21.53
C ILE A 20 -29.35 -6.62 -20.35
N GLY A 21 -30.33 -7.51 -20.55
CA GLY A 21 -30.92 -8.39 -19.53
C GLY A 21 -29.92 -9.00 -18.54
N GLN A 22 -30.29 -8.99 -17.26
CA GLN A 22 -29.45 -9.38 -16.14
C GLN A 22 -29.09 -10.88 -16.16
N ALA A 23 -27.99 -11.22 -16.82
CA ALA A 23 -27.15 -12.33 -16.37
C ALA A 23 -26.20 -11.75 -15.32
N LYS A 24 -26.30 -12.25 -14.07
CA LYS A 24 -25.44 -11.84 -12.97
C LYS A 24 -24.01 -12.34 -13.24
N LEU A 25 -23.19 -11.52 -13.88
CA LEU A 25 -21.77 -11.82 -14.09
C LEU A 25 -21.06 -11.87 -12.73
N PRO A 26 -20.08 -12.78 -12.53
CA PRO A 26 -19.27 -12.77 -11.33
C PRO A 26 -18.57 -11.41 -11.16
N GLN A 27 -18.46 -10.92 -9.92
CA GLN A 27 -17.91 -9.60 -9.58
C GLN A 27 -16.50 -9.31 -10.11
N ASN A 28 -15.80 -10.34 -10.59
CA ASN A 28 -14.43 -10.26 -11.09
C ASN A 28 -14.34 -10.37 -12.62
N THR A 29 -15.44 -10.15 -13.36
CA THR A 29 -15.41 -10.25 -14.83
C THR A 29 -14.93 -8.95 -15.45
N VAL A 30 -13.87 -9.00 -16.27
CA VAL A 30 -13.30 -7.85 -16.97
C VAL A 30 -13.59 -7.98 -18.47
N ARG A 31 -13.79 -6.83 -19.14
CA ARG A 31 -13.98 -6.80 -20.59
C ARG A 31 -12.63 -6.56 -21.25
N LYS A 32 -12.25 -7.47 -22.14
CA LYS A 32 -10.99 -7.42 -22.90
C LYS A 32 -11.06 -6.40 -24.03
N ALA A 33 -9.90 -6.11 -24.63
CA ALA A 33 -9.79 -5.21 -25.79
C ALA A 33 -10.57 -5.70 -27.03
N ASP A 34 -10.76 -7.02 -27.18
CA ASP A 34 -11.56 -7.64 -28.26
C ASP A 34 -13.09 -7.56 -28.02
N GLY A 35 -13.49 -6.98 -26.88
CA GLY A 35 -14.89 -6.82 -26.48
C GLY A 35 -15.49 -8.03 -25.78
N THR A 36 -14.77 -9.14 -25.65
CA THR A 36 -15.19 -10.35 -24.93
C THR A 36 -15.03 -10.20 -23.41
N LEU A 37 -15.64 -11.10 -22.65
CA LEU A 37 -15.56 -11.15 -21.19
C LEU A 37 -14.60 -12.26 -20.75
N THR A 38 -13.86 -12.02 -19.67
CA THR A 38 -12.98 -13.03 -19.05
C THR A 38 -13.81 -14.16 -18.41
N ALA A 39 -13.41 -15.40 -18.64
CA ALA A 39 -14.15 -16.58 -18.16
C ALA A 39 -13.74 -17.01 -16.74
N THR A 40 -12.53 -16.66 -16.30
CA THR A 40 -11.97 -17.05 -15.00
C THR A 40 -11.43 -15.84 -14.24
N THR A 41 -11.23 -16.00 -12.93
CA THR A 41 -10.70 -14.91 -12.09
C THR A 41 -9.22 -14.65 -12.41
N GLU A 42 -8.47 -15.70 -12.72
CA GLU A 42 -7.06 -15.63 -13.11
C GLU A 42 -6.88 -14.85 -14.40
N GLU A 43 -7.74 -15.09 -15.39
CA GLU A 43 -7.74 -14.36 -16.65
C GLU A 43 -8.13 -12.89 -16.45
N ALA A 44 -9.08 -12.60 -15.57
CA ALA A 44 -9.43 -11.24 -15.20
C ALA A 44 -8.28 -10.50 -14.52
N LEU A 45 -7.58 -11.15 -13.60
CA LEU A 45 -6.38 -10.60 -12.97
C LEU A 45 -5.29 -10.33 -14.02
N GLN A 46 -5.07 -11.26 -14.94
CA GLN A 46 -4.05 -11.09 -15.98
C GLN A 46 -4.38 -9.93 -16.92
N GLU A 47 -5.63 -9.76 -17.33
CA GLU A 47 -6.06 -8.64 -18.17
C GLU A 47 -5.87 -7.29 -17.44
N LEU A 48 -6.19 -7.24 -16.14
CA LEU A 48 -5.97 -6.05 -15.32
C LEU A 48 -4.48 -5.73 -15.18
N LEU A 49 -3.64 -6.75 -14.97
CA LEU A 49 -2.19 -6.58 -14.87
C LEU A 49 -1.61 -6.09 -16.21
N ASN A 50 -2.02 -6.67 -17.34
CA ASN A 50 -1.58 -6.24 -18.65
C ASN A 50 -2.00 -4.81 -18.99
N TYR A 51 -3.22 -4.41 -18.59
CA TYR A 51 -3.73 -3.07 -18.83
C TYR A 51 -2.99 -2.00 -18.01
N HIS A 52 -2.73 -2.27 -16.73
CA HIS A 52 -2.07 -1.32 -15.83
C HIS A 52 -0.54 -1.33 -15.93
N PHE A 53 0.05 -2.48 -16.25
CA PHE A 53 1.49 -2.72 -16.24
C PHE A 53 1.97 -3.41 -17.53
N PRO A 54 1.78 -2.80 -18.71
CA PRO A 54 2.06 -3.45 -20.00
C PRO A 54 3.55 -3.79 -20.25
N ILE A 55 4.46 -3.24 -19.43
CA ILE A 55 5.92 -3.39 -19.57
C ILE A 55 6.50 -4.19 -18.39
N ASP A 56 5.67 -4.63 -17.44
CA ASP A 56 6.15 -5.40 -16.29
C ASP A 56 6.45 -6.84 -16.72
N SER A 57 7.64 -7.04 -17.28
CA SER A 57 8.20 -8.37 -17.49
C SER A 57 8.50 -8.96 -16.13
N HIS A 58 7.92 -10.12 -15.80
CA HIS A 58 8.16 -10.87 -14.56
C HIS A 58 9.65 -11.15 -14.24
N THR A 59 10.57 -10.81 -15.14
CA THR A 59 12.00 -10.70 -14.92
C THR A 59 12.36 -9.40 -14.20
N GLY A 60 12.60 -9.48 -12.89
CA GLY A 60 13.12 -8.34 -12.14
C GLY A 60 14.44 -7.83 -12.74
N SER A 61 14.56 -6.51 -12.91
CA SER A 61 15.79 -5.90 -13.42
C SER A 61 16.96 -6.11 -12.46
N GLN A 62 18.18 -6.20 -13.02
CA GLN A 62 19.40 -6.30 -12.22
C GLN A 62 19.54 -5.10 -11.26
N SER A 63 19.10 -3.91 -11.67
CA SER A 63 19.07 -2.71 -10.83
C SER A 63 18.11 -2.86 -9.64
N HIS A 64 16.91 -3.43 -9.83
CA HIS A 64 15.99 -3.71 -8.72
C HIS A 64 16.54 -4.79 -7.77
N ALA A 65 17.27 -5.79 -8.29
CA ALA A 65 17.96 -6.78 -7.46
C ALA A 65 19.08 -6.14 -6.62
N GLN A 66 19.87 -5.25 -7.22
CA GLN A 66 20.91 -4.48 -6.52
C GLN A 66 20.32 -3.60 -5.42
N ILE A 67 19.25 -2.85 -5.72
CA ILE A 67 18.51 -2.05 -4.73
C ILE A 67 18.11 -2.94 -3.54
N ARG A 68 17.39 -4.05 -3.78
CA ARG A 68 16.95 -4.96 -2.69
C ARG A 68 18.11 -5.47 -1.83
N ASN A 69 19.26 -5.76 -2.43
CA ASN A 69 20.45 -6.19 -1.70
C ASN A 69 21.07 -5.05 -0.89
N THR A 70 21.18 -3.85 -1.47
CA THR A 70 21.79 -2.69 -0.82
C THR A 70 20.95 -2.17 0.35
N TYR A 71 19.62 -2.14 0.23
CA TYR A 71 18.71 -1.68 1.29
C TYR A 71 18.54 -2.65 2.45
N ARG A 72 19.05 -3.88 2.35
CA ARG A 72 19.06 -4.82 3.48
C ARG A 72 19.99 -4.35 4.59
N ILE A 73 20.95 -3.50 4.26
CA ILE A 73 21.86 -2.85 5.20
C ILE A 73 21.30 -1.45 5.42
N PRO A 74 20.83 -1.10 6.64
CA PRO A 74 20.44 0.25 6.95
C PRO A 74 21.63 1.19 6.64
N PRO A 75 21.40 2.37 6.05
CA PRO A 75 22.49 3.33 5.87
C PRO A 75 23.12 3.59 7.24
N CYS A 76 24.45 3.51 7.31
CA CYS A 76 25.18 3.86 8.52
C CYS A 76 25.14 5.39 8.68
N THR A 77 24.04 5.92 9.19
CA THR A 77 23.91 7.32 9.55
C THR A 77 24.45 7.50 10.96
N SER A 78 25.65 8.09 11.05
CA SER A 78 26.34 8.37 12.30
C SER A 78 25.60 9.35 13.24
N ASP A 79 24.52 9.99 12.76
CA ASP A 79 23.91 11.15 13.41
C ASP A 79 22.42 10.99 13.70
N ASP A 80 21.89 9.76 13.83
CA ASP A 80 20.52 9.62 14.31
C ASP A 80 20.49 9.83 15.84
N PRO A 81 19.80 10.86 16.35
CA PRO A 81 19.77 11.13 17.78
C PRO A 81 19.05 10.00 18.52
N MET A 82 19.56 9.65 19.70
CA MET A 82 18.89 8.70 20.60
C MET A 82 17.48 9.21 20.94
N PHE A 83 16.52 8.27 21.01
CA PHE A 83 15.15 8.55 21.42
C PHE A 83 15.11 9.10 22.84
N ARG A 84 14.38 10.20 23.01
CA ARG A 84 14.09 10.77 24.33
C ARG A 84 12.96 10.00 25.00
N VAL A 85 12.97 9.99 26.33
CA VAL A 85 11.90 9.38 27.14
C VAL A 85 10.51 9.93 26.78
N GLN A 86 10.42 11.22 26.45
CA GLN A 86 9.17 11.87 26.03
C GLN A 86 8.63 11.33 24.70
N GLU A 87 9.53 11.05 23.75
CA GLU A 87 9.16 10.49 22.45
C GLU A 87 8.69 9.05 22.62
N MET A 88 9.36 8.28 23.47
CA MET A 88 8.96 6.92 23.84
C MET A 88 7.60 6.90 24.54
N GLU A 89 7.35 7.83 25.46
CA GLU A 89 6.05 7.96 26.15
C GLU A 89 4.91 8.27 25.18
N ALA A 90 5.14 9.20 24.24
CA ALA A 90 4.18 9.53 23.19
C ALA A 90 3.91 8.32 22.27
N ALA A 91 4.95 7.57 21.90
CA ALA A 91 4.84 6.38 21.07
C ALA A 91 3.99 5.31 21.77
N VAL A 92 4.32 4.95 23.02
CA VAL A 92 3.61 3.92 23.79
C VAL A 92 2.13 4.30 24.00
N LYS A 93 1.84 5.58 24.25
CA LYS A 93 0.47 6.08 24.40
C LYS A 93 -0.35 5.92 23.12
N ASN A 94 0.27 6.09 21.96
CA ASN A 94 -0.39 6.01 20.66
C ASN A 94 -0.57 4.58 20.13
N ILE A 95 0.01 3.56 20.78
CA ILE A 95 -0.19 2.15 20.41
C ILE A 95 -1.67 1.78 20.55
N ARG A 96 -2.27 1.27 19.47
CA ARG A 96 -3.63 0.74 19.48
C ARG A 96 -3.61 -0.72 19.94
N SER A 97 -4.23 -0.97 21.09
CA SER A 97 -4.35 -2.30 21.69
C SER A 97 -5.11 -3.32 20.84
N LYS A 98 -5.99 -2.82 19.95
CA LYS A 98 -6.79 -3.65 19.03
C LYS A 98 -6.04 -4.06 17.76
N ASN A 99 -4.82 -3.58 17.56
CA ASN A 99 -4.01 -4.03 16.42
C ASN A 99 -3.60 -5.49 16.65
N ALA A 100 -3.50 -6.25 15.57
CA ALA A 100 -2.95 -7.60 15.63
C ALA A 100 -1.49 -7.55 16.12
N ALA A 101 -1.10 -8.57 16.87
CA ALA A 101 0.28 -8.73 17.31
C ALA A 101 1.23 -8.83 16.12
N GLY A 102 2.46 -8.34 16.31
CA GLY A 102 3.53 -8.52 15.34
C GLY A 102 4.01 -9.97 15.25
N PRO A 103 5.06 -10.24 14.46
CA PRO A 103 5.69 -11.56 14.40
C PRO A 103 6.27 -12.02 15.74
N ASP A 104 6.45 -11.09 16.68
CA ASP A 104 6.84 -11.31 18.07
C ASP A 104 5.70 -11.78 18.99
N GLY A 105 4.44 -11.70 18.52
CA GLY A 105 3.27 -12.13 19.29
C GLY A 105 2.88 -11.18 20.43
N LEU A 106 3.50 -10.01 20.54
CA LEU A 106 3.21 -9.04 21.61
C LEU A 106 2.05 -8.11 21.23
N PHE A 107 1.08 -8.00 22.13
CA PHE A 107 -0.04 -7.07 21.98
C PHE A 107 0.30 -5.70 22.59
N GLY A 108 -0.37 -4.67 22.08
CA GLY A 108 -0.15 -3.30 22.53
C GLY A 108 -0.40 -3.07 24.03
N ASP A 109 -1.28 -3.86 24.65
CA ASP A 109 -1.54 -3.78 26.10
C ASP A 109 -0.35 -4.26 26.93
N ILE A 110 0.31 -5.34 26.49
CA ILE A 110 1.51 -5.88 27.13
C ILE A 110 2.63 -4.84 27.08
N ILE A 111 2.81 -4.17 25.93
CA ILE A 111 3.82 -3.12 25.76
C ILE A 111 3.54 -1.94 26.70
N LYS A 112 2.27 -1.53 26.83
CA LYS A 112 1.87 -0.44 27.75
C LYS A 112 2.10 -0.80 29.21
N GLU A 113 1.79 -2.03 29.60
CA GLU A 113 2.01 -2.52 30.96
C GLU A 113 3.50 -2.62 31.29
N ALA A 114 4.30 -3.16 30.37
CA ALA A 114 5.76 -3.22 30.51
C ALA A 114 6.37 -1.82 30.64
N TYR A 115 5.89 -0.84 29.85
CA TYR A 115 6.34 0.55 29.98
C TYR A 115 5.92 1.18 31.31
N ALA A 116 4.73 0.89 31.81
CA ALA A 116 4.27 1.36 33.12
C ALA A 116 5.11 0.78 34.27
N ALA A 117 5.55 -0.47 34.15
CA ALA A 117 6.41 -1.13 35.13
C ALA A 117 7.86 -0.61 35.09
N ASN A 118 8.41 -0.36 33.89
CA ASN A 118 9.76 0.19 33.74
C ASN A 118 9.88 1.06 32.47
N LYS A 119 9.82 2.38 32.64
CA LYS A 119 9.91 3.36 31.55
C LYS A 119 11.29 3.42 30.88
N ILE A 120 12.35 3.09 31.64
CA ILE A 120 13.73 3.19 31.17
C ILE A 120 14.06 2.01 30.25
N LEU A 121 13.54 0.82 30.57
CA LEU A 121 13.81 -0.42 29.83
C LEU A 121 13.56 -0.28 28.32
N LEU A 122 12.39 0.23 27.92
CA LEU A 122 12.05 0.38 26.50
C LEU A 122 12.96 1.43 25.84
N THR A 123 13.23 2.54 26.53
CA THR A 123 14.13 3.58 26.03
C THR A 123 15.54 3.02 25.78
N ASP A 124 16.07 2.23 26.71
CA ASP A 124 17.39 1.60 26.60
C ASP A 124 17.46 0.53 25.51
N ILE A 125 16.36 -0.19 25.23
CA ILE A 125 16.32 -1.19 24.15
C ILE A 125 16.44 -0.52 22.78
N PHE A 126 15.77 0.61 22.57
CA PHE A 126 15.75 1.30 21.27
C PHE A 126 16.96 2.21 21.03
N ASN A 127 17.73 2.49 22.07
CA ASN A 127 18.91 3.36 22.03
C ASN A 127 20.25 2.58 22.07
N LYS A 128 20.20 1.26 21.89
CA LYS A 128 21.37 0.37 21.87
C LYS A 128 21.90 0.13 20.47
#